data_AF-A0A832FDB0-F1
#
_entry.id   AF-A0A832FDB0-F1
#
_cell.length_a   1.000
_cell.length_b   1.000
_cell.length_c   1.000
_cell.angle_alpha   90.00
_cell.angle_beta   90.00
_cell.angle_gamma   90.00
#
_symmetry.space_group_name_H-M   'P 1'
#
loop_
_entity.id
_entity.type
_entity.pdbx_description
1 polymer ?
#
loop_
_entity_poly.entity_id
_entity_poly.type
_entity_poly.pdbx_seq_one_letter_code
_entity_poly.pdbx_strand_id
1 'polypeptide(L)'
;MRWLNKSRFYRLRLLAMMIFLLFLSMFFLPLQERAYGLHFKEPTPTPVMVDFIGKITINGYKAALGDEIGVTDQYGLLVGRTTITTPGQYGVLHVYGDDPTTPQHDGADPGSVLIFKLWQASSRTETVITQAMMSSSQPLGGFKPSGFPLRWTEDKDKYVVDLAVKVDAVPLFSGWGSIIILTLLLFALPYKKLKKLIDA
;
A
#
# COMPACT_ATOMS: atom_id res chain seq x y z
N MET A 1 -24.50 54.64 8.69
CA MET A 1 -23.37 53.88 9.29
C MET A 1 -23.55 52.36 9.39
N ARG A 2 -24.77 51.79 9.51
CA ARG A 2 -24.98 50.32 9.63
C ARG A 2 -24.58 49.47 8.40
N TRP A 3 -24.59 50.04 7.19
CA TRP A 3 -24.32 49.30 5.94
C TRP A 3 -22.83 49.05 5.70
N LEU A 4 -21.96 50.03 6.03
CA LEU A 4 -20.49 49.90 5.95
C LEU A 4 -19.93 48.76 6.82
N ASN A 5 -20.63 48.40 7.91
CA ASN A 5 -20.18 47.33 8.80
C ASN A 5 -20.49 45.93 8.24
N LYS A 6 -21.57 45.80 7.45
CA LYS A 6 -21.92 44.55 6.77
C LYS A 6 -20.95 44.22 5.64
N SER A 7 -20.62 45.19 4.79
CA SER A 7 -19.70 44.96 3.66
C SER A 7 -18.29 44.61 4.15
N ARG A 8 -17.80 45.28 5.20
CA ARG A 8 -16.55 44.89 5.89
C ARG A 8 -16.63 43.48 6.44
N PHE A 9 -17.73 43.10 7.09
CA PHE A 9 -17.92 41.74 7.60
C PHE A 9 -17.83 40.67 6.50
N TYR A 10 -18.52 40.85 5.35
CA TYR A 10 -18.44 39.89 4.24
C TYR A 10 -17.04 39.81 3.62
N ARG A 11 -16.32 40.94 3.51
CA ARG A 11 -14.93 40.97 3.01
C ARG A 11 -13.96 40.25 3.95
N LEU A 12 -14.07 40.47 5.25
CA LEU A 12 -13.28 39.74 6.26
C LEU A 12 -13.61 38.25 6.28
N ARG A 13 -14.89 37.88 6.09
CA ARG A 13 -15.32 36.46 6.01
C ARG A 13 -14.79 35.77 4.75
N LEU A 14 -14.81 36.45 3.61
CA LEU A 14 -14.27 35.94 2.35
C LEU A 14 -12.75 35.77 2.44
N LEU A 15 -12.04 36.74 3.02
CA LEU A 15 -10.60 36.66 3.25
C LEU A 15 -10.23 35.50 4.18
N ALA A 16 -10.97 35.33 5.28
CA ALA A 16 -10.79 34.19 6.20
C ALA A 16 -11.07 32.84 5.51
N MET A 17 -12.05 32.79 4.60
CA MET A 17 -12.34 31.59 3.79
C MET A 17 -11.22 31.27 2.80
N MET A 18 -10.67 32.29 2.13
CA MET A 18 -9.52 32.11 1.23
C MET A 18 -8.28 31.65 1.98
N ILE A 19 -8.00 32.22 3.16
CA ILE A 19 -6.89 31.80 4.03
C ILE A 19 -7.12 30.37 4.53
N PHE A 20 -8.34 30.00 4.92
CA PHE A 20 -8.68 28.64 5.32
C PHE A 20 -8.54 27.65 4.17
N LEU A 21 -8.97 28.00 2.95
CA LEU A 21 -8.79 27.16 1.76
C LEU A 21 -7.32 27.04 1.36
N LEU A 22 -6.52 28.09 1.53
CA LEU A 22 -5.07 28.07 1.31
C LEU A 22 -4.37 27.20 2.37
N PHE A 23 -4.72 27.34 3.65
CA PHE A 23 -4.22 26.45 4.71
C PHE A 23 -4.65 25.00 4.49
N LEU A 24 -5.92 24.78 4.13
CA LEU A 24 -6.44 23.45 3.78
C LEU A 24 -5.68 22.87 2.59
N SER A 25 -5.31 23.68 1.60
CA SER A 25 -4.48 23.25 0.47
C SER A 25 -3.03 22.92 0.87
N MET A 26 -2.48 23.59 1.90
CA MET A 26 -1.17 23.25 2.46
C MET A 26 -1.19 21.96 3.30
N PHE A 27 -2.35 21.57 3.83
CA PHE A 27 -2.59 20.25 4.44
C PHE A 27 -2.91 19.16 3.40
N PHE A 28 -3.48 19.52 2.25
CA PHE A 28 -3.85 18.61 1.16
C PHE A 28 -2.76 18.41 0.10
N LEU A 29 -1.72 19.23 0.10
CA LEU A 29 -0.45 18.88 -0.51
C LEU A 29 0.40 18.26 0.61
N PRO A 30 0.29 16.94 0.88
CA PRO A 30 1.53 16.30 1.23
C PRO A 30 2.41 16.58 0.01
N LEU A 31 3.45 17.39 0.19
CA LEU A 31 4.72 17.06 -0.42
C LEU A 31 5.06 15.67 0.13
N GLN A 32 4.35 14.66 -0.38
CA GLN A 32 4.71 13.28 -0.24
C GLN A 32 5.85 13.20 -1.23
N GLU A 33 7.01 13.71 -0.79
CA GLU A 33 8.26 13.31 -1.38
C GLU A 33 8.23 11.79 -1.27
N ARG A 34 7.82 11.16 -2.36
CA ARG A 34 7.81 9.73 -2.59
C ARG A 34 9.25 9.29 -2.75
N ALA A 35 10.10 9.58 -1.78
CA ALA A 35 11.17 8.67 -1.47
C ALA A 35 10.49 7.48 -0.78
N TYR A 36 9.82 6.65 -1.59
CA TYR A 36 9.46 5.31 -1.14
C TYR A 36 10.78 4.58 -0.96
N GLY A 37 11.35 4.67 0.25
CA GLY A 37 12.32 3.69 0.68
C GLY A 37 11.63 2.33 0.55
N LEU A 38 12.27 1.41 -0.16
CA LEU A 38 11.72 0.07 -0.32
C LEU A 38 11.66 -0.60 1.05
N HIS A 39 10.52 -1.20 1.37
CA HIS A 39 10.27 -1.82 2.67
C HIS A 39 11.08 -3.10 2.85
N PHE A 40 11.03 -4.00 1.87
CA PHE A 40 11.87 -5.19 1.89
C PHE A 40 13.30 -4.82 1.49
N LYS A 41 14.32 -5.35 2.17
CA LYS A 41 15.72 -5.16 1.75
C LYS A 41 15.99 -5.87 0.42
N GLU A 42 17.08 -5.54 -0.27
CA GLU A 42 17.49 -6.37 -1.42
C GLU A 42 17.88 -7.78 -0.95
N PRO A 43 17.34 -8.85 -1.55
CA PRO A 43 17.86 -10.20 -1.37
C PRO A 43 19.24 -10.32 -2.04
N THR A 44 20.04 -11.29 -1.61
CA THR A 44 21.31 -11.62 -2.27
C THR A 44 21.00 -12.31 -3.60
N PRO A 45 21.39 -11.75 -4.76
CA PRO A 45 21.18 -12.41 -6.03
C PRO A 45 22.13 -13.60 -6.17
N THR A 46 21.58 -14.76 -6.52
CA THR A 46 22.33 -15.99 -6.82
C THR A 46 22.09 -16.40 -8.28
N PRO A 47 22.92 -17.27 -8.87
CA PRO A 47 22.74 -17.71 -10.25
C PRO A 47 21.55 -18.67 -10.44
N VAL A 48 20.93 -19.13 -9.35
CA VAL A 48 19.79 -20.05 -9.37
C VAL A 48 18.54 -19.37 -8.86
N MET A 49 17.42 -19.48 -9.60
CA MET A 49 16.17 -18.83 -9.20
C MET A 49 14.93 -19.55 -9.68
N VAL A 50 13.81 -19.28 -9.01
CA VAL A 50 12.45 -19.58 -9.48
C VAL A 50 11.72 -18.27 -9.71
N ASP A 51 11.01 -18.16 -10.83
CA ASP A 51 10.23 -16.97 -11.19
C ASP A 51 8.74 -17.16 -10.89
N PHE A 52 8.12 -16.16 -10.28
CA PHE A 52 6.66 -16.10 -10.09
C PHE A 52 6.06 -14.90 -10.83
N ILE A 53 4.89 -15.09 -11.44
CA ILE A 53 4.05 -14.01 -11.97
C ILE A 53 2.60 -14.20 -11.54
N GLY A 54 1.83 -13.11 -11.55
CA GLY A 54 0.39 -13.21 -11.34
C GLY A 54 -0.27 -11.89 -10.98
N LYS A 55 -1.57 -12.01 -10.71
CA LYS A 55 -2.40 -10.91 -10.22
C LYS A 55 -2.28 -10.81 -8.72
N ILE A 56 -2.49 -9.59 -8.21
CA ILE A 56 -2.62 -9.35 -6.78
C ILE A 56 -3.78 -8.39 -6.49
N THR A 57 -4.62 -8.80 -5.55
CA THR A 57 -5.71 -8.00 -5.04
C THR A 57 -5.64 -7.92 -3.51
N ILE A 58 -6.10 -6.81 -2.97
CA ILE A 58 -6.20 -6.53 -1.54
C ILE A 58 -7.66 -6.22 -1.26
N ASN A 59 -8.31 -7.04 -0.44
CA ASN A 59 -9.74 -6.94 -0.16
C ASN A 59 -10.62 -6.88 -1.43
N GLY A 60 -10.18 -7.54 -2.50
CA GLY A 60 -10.89 -7.58 -3.79
C GLY A 60 -10.58 -6.41 -4.74
N TYR A 61 -9.84 -5.40 -4.29
CA TYR A 61 -9.38 -4.30 -5.13
C TYR A 61 -7.99 -4.60 -5.68
N LYS A 62 -7.65 -4.05 -6.85
CA LYS A 62 -6.29 -4.14 -7.39
C LYS A 62 -5.30 -3.50 -6.43
N ALA A 63 -4.20 -4.19 -6.13
CA ALA A 63 -3.13 -3.60 -5.35
C ALA A 63 -2.54 -2.38 -6.07
N ALA A 64 -2.07 -1.40 -5.29
CA ALA A 64 -1.70 -0.08 -5.78
C ALA A 64 -0.22 0.02 -6.14
N LEU A 65 0.13 1.06 -6.88
CA LEU A 65 1.53 1.37 -7.19
C LEU A 65 2.32 1.65 -5.90
N GLY A 66 3.48 1.02 -5.76
CA GLY A 66 4.35 1.16 -4.60
C GLY A 66 4.09 0.16 -3.47
N ASP A 67 3.01 -0.63 -3.53
CA ASP A 67 2.91 -1.83 -2.69
C ASP A 67 4.03 -2.82 -3.09
N GLU A 68 4.50 -3.63 -2.15
CA GLU A 68 5.62 -4.56 -2.38
C GLU A 68 5.26 -5.98 -1.98
N ILE A 69 5.87 -6.95 -2.66
CA ILE A 69 5.87 -8.35 -2.24
C ILE A 69 7.28 -8.70 -1.82
N GLY A 70 7.40 -9.34 -0.66
CA GLY A 70 8.62 -9.99 -0.19
C GLY A 70 8.40 -11.49 -0.05
N VAL A 71 9.44 -12.28 -0.29
CA VAL A 71 9.43 -13.72 -0.12
C VAL A 71 10.57 -14.10 0.81
N THR A 72 10.24 -14.80 1.89
CA THR A 72 11.26 -15.42 2.75
C THR A 72 11.26 -16.93 2.58
N ASP A 73 12.40 -17.56 2.86
CA ASP A 73 12.46 -19.00 3.08
C ASP A 73 11.86 -19.37 4.45
N GLN A 74 11.96 -20.66 4.80
CA GLN A 74 11.47 -21.20 6.06
C GLN A 74 12.28 -20.76 7.30
N TYR A 75 13.50 -20.25 7.12
CA TYR A 75 14.36 -19.73 8.20
C TYR A 75 14.22 -18.21 8.37
N GLY A 76 13.48 -17.54 7.49
CA GLY A 76 13.22 -16.11 7.53
C GLY A 76 14.22 -15.27 6.72
N LEU A 77 15.11 -15.89 5.93
CA LEU A 77 15.95 -15.18 4.98
C LEU A 77 15.07 -14.63 3.85
N LEU A 78 15.20 -13.35 3.53
CA LEU A 78 14.54 -12.76 2.37
C LEU A 78 15.26 -13.19 1.08
N VAL A 79 14.53 -13.91 0.22
CA VAL A 79 15.06 -14.55 -0.98
C VAL A 79 14.45 -14.01 -2.27
N GLY A 80 13.47 -13.11 -2.17
CA GLY A 80 12.86 -12.46 -3.34
C GLY A 80 12.06 -11.24 -2.95
N ARG A 81 11.97 -10.26 -3.85
CA ARG A 81 11.04 -9.14 -3.71
C ARG A 81 10.65 -8.55 -5.06
N THR A 82 9.52 -7.85 -5.09
CA THR A 82 9.10 -7.02 -6.23
C THR A 82 8.24 -5.86 -5.75
N THR A 83 8.24 -4.76 -6.51
CA THR A 83 7.37 -3.61 -6.29
C THR A 83 6.29 -3.58 -7.35
N ILE A 84 5.05 -3.32 -6.94
CA ILE A 84 3.93 -3.19 -7.86
C ILE A 84 4.09 -1.91 -8.67
N THR A 85 4.36 -2.08 -9.97
CA THR A 85 4.48 -1.01 -10.97
C THR A 85 3.29 -0.98 -11.94
N THR A 86 2.43 -2.00 -11.91
CA THR A 86 1.18 -2.07 -12.68
C THR A 86 0.03 -2.46 -11.74
N PRO A 87 -1.05 -1.66 -11.61
CA PRO A 87 -2.10 -1.96 -10.64
C PRO A 87 -2.71 -3.36 -10.82
N GLY A 88 -2.69 -4.13 -9.74
CA GLY A 88 -3.23 -5.49 -9.69
C GLY A 88 -2.33 -6.59 -10.27
N GLN A 89 -1.08 -6.30 -10.61
CA GLN A 89 -0.08 -7.26 -11.08
C GLN A 89 1.25 -6.99 -10.40
N TYR A 90 1.95 -8.03 -9.93
CA TYR A 90 3.24 -7.86 -9.26
C TYR A 90 4.46 -8.07 -10.18
N GLY A 91 4.23 -8.29 -11.48
CA GLY A 91 5.29 -8.50 -12.46
C GLY A 91 6.02 -9.83 -12.26
N VAL A 92 7.25 -9.91 -12.78
CA VAL A 92 8.14 -11.06 -12.53
C VAL A 92 8.81 -10.87 -11.17
N LEU A 93 8.61 -11.85 -10.30
CA LEU A 93 9.24 -11.94 -8.99
C LEU A 93 10.29 -13.05 -9.03
N HIS A 94 11.56 -12.65 -8.97
CA HIS A 94 12.69 -13.57 -8.83
C HIS A 94 12.81 -14.01 -7.38
N VAL A 95 12.88 -15.33 -7.16
CA VAL A 95 13.12 -15.94 -5.85
C VAL A 95 14.40 -16.78 -5.94
N TYR A 96 15.45 -16.29 -5.31
CA TYR A 96 16.81 -16.85 -5.37
C TYR A 96 16.93 -18.11 -4.51
N GLY A 97 17.59 -19.12 -5.07
CA GLY A 97 17.97 -20.34 -4.35
C GLY A 97 19.35 -20.22 -3.75
N ASP A 98 19.64 -21.07 -2.78
CA ASP A 98 20.97 -21.14 -2.17
C ASP A 98 22.02 -21.55 -3.22
N ASP A 99 23.13 -20.82 -3.29
CA ASP A 99 24.24 -21.12 -4.19
C ASP A 99 25.15 -22.19 -3.57
N PRO A 100 25.19 -23.42 -4.10
CA PRO A 100 25.99 -24.50 -3.53
C PRO A 100 27.51 -24.27 -3.65
N THR A 101 27.93 -23.22 -4.36
CA THR A 101 29.34 -22.84 -4.51
C THR A 101 29.82 -21.85 -3.44
N THR A 102 28.90 -21.27 -2.65
CA THR A 102 29.23 -20.41 -1.53
C THR A 102 29.08 -21.17 -0.20
N PRO A 103 29.84 -20.81 0.85
CA PRO A 103 29.65 -21.37 2.18
C PRO A 103 28.55 -20.66 3.00
N GLN A 104 27.90 -19.64 2.45
CA GLN A 104 26.86 -18.86 3.13
C GLN A 104 25.47 -19.35 2.72
N HIS A 105 24.52 -19.30 3.66
CA HIS A 105 23.09 -19.43 3.32
C HIS A 105 22.61 -18.13 2.65
N ASP A 106 22.59 -18.10 1.33
CA ASP A 106 22.36 -16.91 0.51
C ASP A 106 21.07 -16.97 -0.33
N GLY A 107 20.36 -18.08 -0.29
CA GLY A 107 19.05 -18.23 -0.90
C GLY A 107 18.21 -19.34 -0.26
N ALA A 108 17.12 -19.73 -0.93
CA ALA A 108 16.24 -20.79 -0.44
C ALA A 108 16.76 -22.18 -0.82
N ASP A 109 16.74 -23.13 0.12
CA ASP A 109 17.07 -24.53 -0.17
C ASP A 109 16.07 -25.15 -1.17
N PRO A 110 16.52 -26.04 -2.06
CA PRO A 110 15.62 -26.88 -2.85
C PRO A 110 14.57 -27.60 -2.01
N GLY A 111 13.30 -27.40 -2.36
CA GLY A 111 12.13 -27.95 -1.69
C GLY A 111 11.65 -27.18 -0.44
N SER A 112 12.38 -26.15 0.01
CA SER A 112 11.97 -25.33 1.15
C SER A 112 10.68 -24.57 0.87
N VAL A 113 9.89 -24.34 1.92
CA VAL A 113 8.64 -23.58 1.81
C VAL A 113 8.96 -22.09 1.64
N LEU A 114 8.28 -21.45 0.68
CA LEU A 114 8.35 -20.02 0.45
C LEU A 114 7.20 -19.31 1.16
N ILE A 115 7.53 -18.27 1.92
CA ILE A 115 6.57 -17.46 2.68
C ILE A 115 6.45 -16.09 2.01
N PHE A 116 5.32 -15.85 1.38
CA PHE A 116 5.03 -14.58 0.73
C PHE A 116 4.48 -13.57 1.72
N LYS A 117 4.86 -12.31 1.56
CA LYS A 117 4.44 -11.17 2.39
C LYS A 117 4.08 -10.00 1.49
N LEU A 118 3.02 -9.29 1.85
CA LEU A 118 2.61 -8.03 1.25
C LEU A 118 2.99 -6.88 2.17
N TRP A 119 3.64 -5.86 1.61
CA TRP A 119 3.73 -4.54 2.21
C TRP A 119 2.78 -3.59 1.50
N GLN A 120 1.87 -2.98 2.26
CA GLN A 120 0.96 -1.95 1.77
C GLN A 120 1.54 -0.56 2.05
N ALA A 121 1.90 0.17 0.99
CA ALA A 121 2.56 1.47 1.13
C ALA A 121 1.64 2.54 1.73
N SER A 122 0.33 2.45 1.47
CA SER A 122 -0.67 3.41 1.92
C SER A 122 -0.92 3.35 3.44
N SER A 123 -1.06 2.15 3.98
CA SER A 123 -1.31 1.89 5.41
C SER A 123 -0.03 1.65 6.21
N ARG A 124 1.11 1.43 5.54
CA ARG A 124 2.38 1.02 6.16
C ARG A 124 2.25 -0.25 7.00
N THR A 125 1.61 -1.26 6.42
CA THR A 125 1.35 -2.54 7.09
C THR A 125 1.92 -3.70 6.28
N GLU A 126 2.65 -4.58 6.96
CA GLU A 126 3.07 -5.88 6.43
C GLU A 126 2.00 -6.94 6.74
N THR A 127 1.74 -7.85 5.81
CA THR A 127 0.81 -8.97 5.98
C THR A 127 1.40 -10.22 5.36
N VAL A 128 1.41 -11.33 6.11
CA VAL A 128 1.77 -12.65 5.57
C VAL A 128 0.64 -13.13 4.66
N ILE A 129 0.98 -13.49 3.42
CA ILE A 129 0.03 -14.05 2.48
C ILE A 129 -0.06 -15.55 2.74
N THR A 130 -1.17 -15.98 3.33
CA THR A 130 -1.40 -17.41 3.62
C THR A 130 -1.83 -18.16 2.36
N GLN A 131 -1.71 -19.48 2.36
CA GLN A 131 -2.16 -20.32 1.23
C GLN A 131 -3.65 -20.12 0.89
N ALA A 132 -4.51 -19.80 1.86
CA ALA A 132 -5.92 -19.50 1.62
C ALA A 132 -6.13 -18.21 0.80
N MET A 133 -5.13 -17.33 0.75
CA MET A 133 -5.11 -16.11 -0.06
C MET A 133 -4.43 -16.32 -1.41
N MET A 134 -4.10 -17.56 -1.78
CA MET A 134 -3.43 -17.89 -3.04
C MET A 134 -4.32 -18.79 -3.90
N SER A 135 -4.21 -18.63 -5.21
CA SER A 135 -4.82 -19.55 -6.16
C SER A 135 -3.89 -19.81 -7.33
N SER A 136 -3.82 -21.06 -7.77
CA SER A 136 -3.12 -21.40 -9.00
C SER A 136 -3.91 -20.81 -10.17
N SER A 137 -3.20 -20.14 -11.08
CA SER A 137 -3.81 -19.56 -12.28
C SER A 137 -3.56 -20.44 -13.51
N GLN A 138 -4.19 -20.07 -14.63
CA GLN A 138 -3.92 -20.70 -15.92
C GLN A 138 -2.47 -20.44 -16.35
N PRO A 139 -1.86 -21.36 -17.11
CA PRO A 139 -0.54 -21.13 -17.69
C PRO A 139 -0.52 -19.84 -18.51
N LEU A 140 0.57 -19.08 -18.42
CA LEU A 140 0.74 -17.82 -19.15
C LEU A 140 2.15 -17.76 -19.74
N GLY A 141 2.24 -17.85 -21.07
CA GLY A 141 3.53 -17.98 -21.75
C GLY A 141 4.28 -19.23 -21.26
N GLY A 142 5.56 -19.08 -20.91
CA GLY A 142 6.39 -20.15 -20.36
C GLY A 142 6.17 -20.45 -18.87
N PHE A 143 5.20 -19.80 -18.21
CA PHE A 143 4.92 -20.01 -16.78
C PHE A 143 3.84 -21.07 -16.59
N LYS A 144 4.10 -22.05 -15.72
CA LYS A 144 3.21 -23.17 -15.39
C LYS A 144 2.36 -22.90 -14.13
N PRO A 145 1.22 -23.58 -13.93
CA PRO A 145 0.41 -23.42 -12.73
C PRO A 145 1.20 -23.79 -11.46
N SER A 146 0.93 -23.09 -10.35
CA SER A 146 1.63 -23.32 -9.07
C SER A 146 1.03 -24.47 -8.27
N GLY A 147 1.89 -25.26 -7.62
CA GLY A 147 1.49 -26.18 -6.54
C GLY A 147 1.52 -25.51 -5.18
N PHE A 148 0.77 -26.05 -4.20
CA PHE A 148 0.76 -25.52 -2.83
C PHE A 148 1.18 -26.58 -1.79
N PRO A 149 1.92 -26.22 -0.74
CA PRO A 149 2.49 -24.88 -0.49
C PRO A 149 3.52 -24.49 -1.55
N LEU A 150 3.72 -23.18 -1.75
CA LEU A 150 4.77 -22.71 -2.66
C LEU A 150 6.12 -23.14 -2.11
N ARG A 151 6.96 -23.69 -2.99
CA ARG A 151 8.29 -24.17 -2.65
C ARG A 151 9.29 -23.65 -3.65
N TRP A 152 10.53 -23.48 -3.20
CA TRP A 152 11.64 -23.34 -4.13
C TRP A 152 11.89 -24.69 -4.80
N THR A 153 11.89 -24.76 -6.12
CA THR A 153 11.92 -26.04 -6.86
C THR A 153 13.29 -26.28 -7.50
N GLU A 154 13.41 -25.96 -8.78
CA GLU A 154 14.61 -26.14 -9.59
C GLU A 154 14.94 -24.83 -10.29
N ASP A 155 16.21 -24.64 -10.64
CA ASP A 155 16.67 -23.45 -11.34
C ASP A 155 15.85 -23.20 -12.63
N LYS A 156 15.46 -21.94 -12.83
CA LYS A 156 14.67 -21.40 -13.95
C LYS A 156 13.24 -21.93 -14.04
N ASP A 157 12.73 -22.59 -13.01
CA ASP A 157 11.30 -22.88 -12.95
C ASP A 157 10.48 -21.58 -12.92
N LYS A 158 9.29 -21.63 -13.54
CA LYS A 158 8.44 -20.47 -13.77
C LYS A 158 7.00 -20.77 -13.44
N TYR A 159 6.41 -20.02 -12.51
CA TYR A 159 5.10 -20.30 -11.96
C TYR A 159 4.12 -19.12 -12.05
N VAL A 160 2.85 -19.42 -12.27
CA VAL A 160 1.75 -18.44 -12.14
C VAL A 160 1.01 -18.67 -10.83
N VAL A 161 0.94 -17.63 -9.98
CA VAL A 161 0.16 -17.63 -8.74
C VAL A 161 -0.56 -16.30 -8.55
N ASP A 162 -1.89 -16.36 -8.41
CA ASP A 162 -2.70 -15.19 -8.10
C ASP A 162 -2.83 -15.03 -6.58
N LEU A 163 -2.69 -13.79 -6.10
CA LEU A 163 -2.69 -13.43 -4.69
C LEU A 163 -3.95 -12.60 -4.37
N ALA A 164 -4.89 -13.19 -3.65
CA ALA A 164 -6.12 -12.55 -3.18
C ALA A 164 -6.04 -12.25 -1.69
N VAL A 165 -5.23 -11.24 -1.35
CA VAL A 165 -4.94 -10.88 0.05
C VAL A 165 -6.19 -10.31 0.71
N LYS A 166 -6.54 -10.88 1.87
CA LYS A 166 -7.56 -10.32 2.76
C LYS A 166 -6.84 -9.73 3.96
N VAL A 167 -6.95 -8.42 4.10
CA VAL A 167 -6.46 -7.72 5.28
C VAL A 167 -7.65 -7.30 6.11
N ASP A 168 -7.58 -7.56 7.41
CA ASP A 168 -8.59 -7.07 8.34
C ASP A 168 -8.71 -5.56 8.14
N ALA A 169 -9.95 -5.08 8.00
CA ALA A 169 -10.19 -3.68 7.75
C ALA A 169 -9.51 -2.88 8.87
N VAL A 170 -8.57 -2.00 8.50
CA VAL A 170 -8.11 -0.96 9.42
C VAL A 170 -9.38 -0.26 9.86
N PRO A 171 -9.76 -0.32 11.15
CA PRO A 171 -10.97 0.34 11.56
C PRO A 171 -10.81 1.83 11.26
N LEU A 172 -11.80 2.39 10.58
CA LEU A 172 -11.91 3.83 10.35
C LEU A 172 -12.18 4.52 11.69
N PHE A 173 -11.23 4.52 12.62
CA PHE A 173 -11.31 5.28 13.86
C PHE A 173 -10.60 6.61 13.66
N SER A 174 -11.11 7.76 14.08
CA SER A 174 -12.45 8.23 14.46
C SER A 174 -12.21 9.70 14.79
N GLY A 175 -12.41 10.61 13.83
CA GLY A 175 -12.09 12.02 14.09
C GLY A 175 -12.35 12.97 12.93
N TRP A 176 -12.26 12.49 11.69
CA TRP A 176 -12.43 13.33 10.50
C TRP A 176 -13.89 13.75 10.25
N GLY A 177 -14.86 12.94 10.67
CA GLY A 177 -16.28 13.33 10.64
C GLY A 177 -16.55 14.58 11.48
N SER A 178 -15.94 14.68 12.67
CA SER A 178 -16.12 15.81 13.59
C SER A 178 -15.52 17.10 13.04
N ILE A 179 -14.36 17.02 12.38
CA ILE A 179 -13.70 18.19 11.79
C ILE A 179 -14.52 18.74 10.62
N ILE A 180 -15.02 17.89 9.73
CA ILE A 180 -15.83 18.31 8.57
C ILE A 180 -17.19 18.90 9.02
N ILE A 181 -17.83 18.29 10.01
CA ILE A 181 -19.13 18.75 10.54
C ILE A 181 -18.99 20.09 11.28
N LEU A 182 -17.95 20.28 12.09
CA LEU A 182 -17.70 21.55 12.79
C LEU A 182 -17.39 22.69 11.80
N THR A 183 -16.66 22.36 10.74
CA THR A 183 -16.34 23.28 9.64
C THR A 183 -17.63 23.71 8.90
N LEU A 184 -18.50 22.76 8.51
CA LEU A 184 -19.78 23.05 7.85
C LEU A 184 -20.75 23.86 8.73
N LEU A 185 -20.80 23.59 10.04
CA LEU A 185 -21.62 24.34 11.00
C LEU A 185 -21.20 25.81 11.14
N LEU A 186 -19.91 26.11 11.10
CA LEU A 186 -19.38 27.48 11.15
C LEU A 186 -19.68 28.28 9.86
N PHE A 187 -19.80 27.60 8.72
CA PHE A 187 -20.00 28.24 7.42
C PHE A 187 -21.47 28.32 6.96
N ALA A 188 -22.37 27.44 7.44
CA ALA A 188 -23.78 27.43 7.06
C ALA A 188 -24.68 28.42 7.82
N LEU A 189 -24.21 29.00 8.95
CA LEU A 189 -25.06 29.84 9.80
C LEU A 189 -25.14 31.32 9.36
N PRO A 190 -26.35 31.90 9.31
CA PRO A 190 -26.54 33.32 9.00
C PRO A 190 -25.90 34.21 10.07
N TYR A 191 -25.37 35.36 9.64
CA TYR A 191 -24.57 36.29 10.47
C TYR A 191 -25.15 36.59 11.85
N LYS A 192 -26.47 36.83 11.94
CA LYS A 192 -27.15 37.15 13.21
C LYS A 192 -27.07 36.00 14.23
N LYS A 193 -27.06 34.75 13.77
CA LYS A 193 -27.01 33.55 14.61
C LYS A 193 -25.58 33.25 15.07
N LEU A 194 -24.60 33.46 14.18
CA LEU A 194 -23.18 33.33 14.52
C LEU A 194 -22.72 34.39 15.53
N LYS A 195 -23.15 35.65 15.36
CA LYS A 195 -22.80 36.73 16.29
C LYS A 195 -23.30 36.46 17.72
N LYS A 196 -24.52 35.93 17.87
CA LYS A 196 -25.07 35.52 19.18
C LYS A 196 -24.33 34.38 19.87
N LEU A 197 -23.63 33.53 19.11
CA LEU A 197 -22.85 32.41 19.64
C LEU A 197 -21.43 32.80 20.04
N ILE A 198 -20.89 33.88 19.46
CA ILE A 198 -19.56 34.41 19.78
C ILE A 198 -19.63 35.41 20.95
N ASP A 199 -20.76 36.13 21.08
CA ASP A 199 -21.00 37.11 22.14
C ASP A 199 -21.56 36.47 23.43
N ALA A 200 -21.65 35.13 23.52
CA ALA A 200 -22.15 34.35 24.66
C ALA A 200 -21.02 33.51 25.26
#